data_AF-A0A5S9MF76-F1
#
_entry.id   AF-A0A5S9MF76-F1
#
_cell.length_a   1.000
_cell.length_b   1.000
_cell.length_c   1.000
_cell.angle_alpha   90.00
_cell.angle_beta   90.00
_cell.angle_gamma   90.00
#
_symmetry.space_group_name_H-M   'P 1'
#
loop_
_entity.id
_entity.type
_entity.pdbx_description
1 polymer ?
#
loop_
_entity_poly.entity_id
_entity_poly.type
_entity_poly.pdbx_seq_one_letter_code
_entity_poly.pdbx_strand_id
1 'polypeptide(L)'
;MKVAAVGEKTSAYLEQHGLKVDVVPERFIAEELADALLDHVRPGERVFVAKGHLSRDVVKETLIPLGIEVKEWILYETVKDEEGIAALKSAMTKQSFDFITFTSSSTVHSFYACDGSRCCDAGCI
;
A
#
# COMPACT_ATOMS: atom_id res chain seq x y z
N MET A 1 11.09 16.99 -16.16
CA MET A 1 10.73 15.88 -15.26
C MET A 1 9.22 15.90 -15.14
N LYS A 2 8.55 14.77 -15.38
CA LYS A 2 7.10 14.64 -15.17
C LYS A 2 6.87 13.88 -13.86
N VAL A 3 5.82 14.22 -13.12
CA VAL A 3 5.47 13.57 -11.85
C VAL A 3 4.08 12.96 -11.97
N ALA A 4 3.94 11.73 -11.49
CA ALA A 4 2.66 11.04 -11.42
C ALA A 4 2.35 10.65 -9.98
N ALA A 5 1.07 10.69 -9.61
CA ALA A 5 0.59 10.25 -8.30
C ALA A 5 -0.57 9.27 -8.49
N VAL A 6 -0.63 8.24 -7.64
CA VAL A 6 -1.70 7.23 -7.73
C VAL A 6 -3.08 7.80 -7.36
N GLY A 7 -3.14 8.85 -6.54
CA GLY A 7 -4.42 9.48 -6.18
C GLY A 7 -4.30 10.87 -5.61
N GLU A 8 -5.45 11.52 -5.44
CA GLU A 8 -5.56 12.95 -5.09
C GLU A 8 -4.84 13.33 -3.81
N LYS A 9 -4.90 12.51 -2.75
CA LYS A 9 -4.21 12.80 -1.48
C LYS A 9 -2.70 12.89 -1.66
N THR A 10 -2.13 11.96 -2.43
CA THR A 10 -0.70 11.96 -2.76
C THR A 10 -0.37 13.14 -3.65
N SER A 11 -1.23 13.46 -4.63
CA SER A 11 -1.06 14.62 -5.51
C SER A 11 -0.99 15.92 -4.72
N ALA A 12 -2.00 16.17 -3.88
CA ALA A 12 -2.06 17.37 -3.05
C ALA A 12 -0.86 17.50 -2.11
N TYR A 13 -0.38 16.39 -1.54
CA TYR A 13 0.81 16.39 -0.71
C TYR A 13 2.06 16.79 -1.49
N LEU A 14 2.25 16.23 -2.70
CA LEU A 14 3.38 16.57 -3.58
C LEU A 14 3.34 18.06 -3.99
N GLU A 15 2.17 18.57 -4.36
CA GLU A 15 1.98 19.96 -4.76
C GLU A 15 2.25 20.94 -3.62
N GLN A 16 1.84 20.62 -2.39
CA GLN A 16 2.18 21.42 -1.20
C GLN A 16 3.70 21.52 -0.97
N HIS A 17 4.47 20.52 -1.42
CA HIS A 17 5.92 20.50 -1.34
C HIS A 17 6.61 21.03 -2.61
N GLY A 18 5.86 21.70 -3.49
CA GLY A 18 6.39 22.37 -4.68
C GLY A 18 6.61 21.46 -5.89
N LEU A 19 6.12 20.22 -5.85
CA LEU A 19 6.16 19.30 -6.99
C LEU A 19 4.84 19.37 -7.76
N LYS A 20 4.88 19.89 -8.99
CA LYS A 20 3.74 19.85 -9.90
C LYS A 20 3.48 18.40 -10.33
N VAL A 21 2.25 17.92 -10.15
CA VAL A 21 1.82 16.59 -10.60
C VAL A 21 1.17 16.71 -11.98
N ASP A 22 1.65 15.90 -12.93
CA ASP A 22 1.21 15.92 -14.32
C ASP A 22 0.19 14.82 -14.64
N VAL A 23 0.19 13.73 -13.86
CA VAL A 23 -0.64 12.55 -14.09
C VAL A 23 -1.24 12.06 -12.78
N VAL A 24 -2.57 11.96 -12.75
CA VAL A 24 -3.34 11.27 -11.71
C VAL A 24 -4.42 10.46 -12.44
N PRO A 25 -4.52 9.13 -12.22
CA PRO A 25 -5.53 8.31 -12.87
C PRO A 25 -6.92 8.62 -12.31
N GLU A 26 -7.97 8.30 -13.08
CA GLU A 26 -9.36 8.50 -12.66
C GLU A 26 -9.71 7.60 -11.47
N ARG A 27 -9.33 6.33 -11.55
CA ARG A 27 -9.42 5.39 -10.43
C ARG A 27 -8.03 5.28 -9.80
N PHE A 28 -7.97 5.53 -8.50
CA PHE A 28 -6.72 5.60 -7.74
C PHE A 28 -6.07 4.24 -7.47
N ILE A 29 -5.80 3.48 -8.54
CA ILE A 29 -5.24 2.13 -8.53
C ILE A 29 -4.02 2.04 -9.44
N ALA A 30 -3.17 1.05 -9.20
CA ALA A 30 -1.89 0.90 -9.87
C ALA A 30 -2.03 0.60 -11.37
N GLU A 31 -3.06 -0.17 -11.73
CA GLU A 31 -3.40 -0.54 -13.11
C GLU A 31 -3.69 0.71 -13.95
N GLU A 32 -4.58 1.58 -13.48
CA GLU A 32 -4.90 2.81 -14.22
C GLU A 32 -3.75 3.81 -14.21
N LEU A 33 -2.96 3.86 -13.15
CA LEU A 33 -1.75 4.68 -13.16
C LEU A 33 -0.78 4.21 -14.26
N ALA A 34 -0.61 2.90 -14.42
CA ALA A 34 0.24 2.33 -15.46
C ALA A 34 -0.28 2.67 -16.86
N ASP A 35 -1.60 2.56 -17.08
CA ASP A 35 -2.24 2.91 -18.35
C ASP A 35 -2.11 4.41 -18.65
N ALA A 36 -2.37 5.27 -17.65
CA ALA A 36 -2.24 6.72 -17.80
C ALA A 36 -0.79 7.13 -18.13
N LEU A 37 0.23 6.40 -17.66
CA LEU A 37 1.62 6.68 -17.99
C LEU A 37 1.96 6.41 -19.47
N LEU A 38 1.20 5.57 -20.18
CA LEU A 38 1.44 5.23 -21.59
C LEU A 38 1.36 6.45 -22.50
N ASP A 39 0.50 7.40 -22.18
CA ASP A 39 0.38 8.64 -22.95
C ASP A 39 1.57 9.58 -22.74
N HIS A 40 2.32 9.39 -21.64
CA HIS A 40 3.34 10.33 -21.19
C HIS A 40 4.78 9.85 -21.33
N VAL A 41 5.00 8.55 -21.50
CA VAL A 41 6.32 7.91 -21.57
C VAL A 41 6.49 7.18 -22.90
N ARG A 42 7.72 7.15 -23.43
CA ARG A 42 8.06 6.50 -24.71
C ARG A 42 9.15 5.43 -24.52
N PRO A 43 9.27 4.46 -25.45
CA PRO A 43 10.36 3.48 -25.42
C PRO A 43 11.74 4.17 -25.37
N GLY A 44 12.64 3.66 -24.54
CA GLY A 44 13.96 4.26 -24.27
C GLY A 44 13.98 5.34 -23.20
N GLU A 45 12.83 5.78 -22.70
CA GLU A 45 12.75 6.66 -21.53
C GLU A 45 12.81 5.88 -20.21
N ARG A 46 13.00 6.63 -19.12
CA ARG A 46 13.16 6.09 -17.77
C ARG A 46 12.03 6.51 -16.87
N VAL A 47 11.49 5.56 -16.12
CA VAL A 47 10.47 5.78 -15.08
C VAL A 47 11.04 5.34 -13.74
N PHE A 48 10.87 6.22 -12.75
CA PHE A 48 11.25 5.94 -11.37
C PHE A 48 9.99 5.78 -10.52
N VAL A 49 9.86 4.65 -9.83
CA VAL A 49 8.69 4.33 -9.02
C VAL A 49 9.08 4.25 -7.55
N ALA A 50 8.64 5.23 -6.77
CA ALA A 50 8.74 5.22 -5.32
C ALA A 50 7.49 4.56 -4.71
N LYS A 51 7.66 3.45 -3.99
CA LYS A 51 6.53 2.65 -3.45
C LYS A 51 6.85 2.04 -2.10
N GLY A 52 5.83 1.55 -1.39
CA GLY A 52 6.01 0.69 -0.21
C GLY A 52 6.23 -0.76 -0.62
N HIS A 53 6.85 -1.57 0.24
CA HIS A 53 7.23 -2.95 -0.11
C HIS A 53 6.06 -3.89 -0.45
N LEU A 54 4.84 -3.63 0.05
CA LEU A 54 3.63 -4.41 -0.27
C LEU A 54 2.95 -3.99 -1.58
N SER A 55 3.45 -2.93 -2.23
CA SER A 55 2.83 -2.43 -3.46
C SER A 55 3.14 -3.39 -4.60
N ARG A 56 2.11 -3.75 -5.38
CA ARG A 56 2.22 -4.65 -6.54
C ARG A 56 3.13 -4.08 -7.62
N ASP A 57 3.72 -4.94 -8.46
CA ASP A 57 4.67 -4.56 -9.52
C ASP A 57 4.00 -4.12 -10.83
N VAL A 58 2.70 -3.83 -10.81
CA VAL A 58 1.86 -3.52 -11.97
C VAL A 58 2.51 -2.48 -12.91
N VAL A 59 2.98 -1.35 -12.40
CA VAL A 59 3.59 -0.30 -13.24
C VAL A 59 4.84 -0.81 -13.98
N LYS A 60 5.67 -1.59 -13.30
CA LYS A 60 6.88 -2.18 -13.89
C LYS A 60 6.53 -3.24 -14.92
N GLU A 61 5.60 -4.13 -14.59
CA GLU A 61 5.13 -5.21 -15.46
C GLU A 61 4.47 -4.69 -16.73
N THR A 62 3.78 -3.54 -16.66
CA THR A 62 3.15 -2.90 -17.82
C THR A 62 4.15 -2.17 -18.71
N LEU A 63 5.11 -1.43 -18.13
CA LEU A 63 5.96 -0.51 -18.90
C LEU A 63 7.23 -1.17 -19.47
N ILE A 64 7.85 -2.13 -18.77
CA ILE A 64 9.07 -2.80 -19.25
C ILE A 64 8.88 -3.47 -20.62
N PRO A 65 7.79 -4.21 -20.90
CA PRO A 65 7.57 -4.83 -22.20
C PRO A 65 7.50 -3.83 -23.37
N LEU A 66 7.21 -2.56 -23.08
CA LEU A 66 7.14 -1.47 -24.06
C LEU A 66 8.51 -0.83 -24.32
N GLY A 67 9.59 -1.38 -23.77
CA GLY A 67 10.95 -0.86 -23.92
C GLY A 67 11.24 0.37 -23.04
N ILE A 68 10.46 0.58 -21.98
CA ILE A 68 10.68 1.63 -20.99
C ILE A 68 11.53 1.06 -19.85
N GLU A 69 12.59 1.78 -19.47
CA GLU A 69 13.42 1.39 -18.33
C GLU A 69 12.73 1.82 -17.03
N VAL A 70 12.34 0.84 -16.20
CA VAL A 70 11.68 1.11 -14.91
C VAL A 70 12.62 0.77 -13.76
N LYS A 71 12.83 1.74 -12.87
CA LYS A 71 13.58 1.55 -11.61
C LYS A 71 12.66 1.79 -10.43
N GLU A 72 12.59 0.83 -9.52
CA GLU A 72 11.78 0.92 -8.30
C GLU A 72 12.64 1.25 -7.08
N TRP A 73 12.07 2.02 -6.15
CA TRP A 73 12.64 2.27 -4.83
C TRP A 73 11.58 2.03 -3.77
N ILE A 74 11.85 1.03 -2.92
CA ILE A 74 11.07 0.76 -1.72
C ILE A 74 11.44 1.81 -0.66
N LEU A 75 10.52 2.74 -0.38
CA LEU A 75 10.76 3.83 0.56
C LEU A 75 10.44 3.46 2.01
N TYR A 76 9.53 2.52 2.22
CA TYR A 76 9.10 2.11 3.54
C TYR A 76 8.64 0.65 3.56
N GLU A 77 8.75 0.07 4.75
CA GLU A 77 8.28 -1.27 5.05
C GLU A 77 7.07 -1.20 6.00
N THR A 78 5.97 -1.83 5.61
CA THR A 78 4.83 -2.11 6.49
C THR A 78 5.16 -3.33 7.34
N VAL A 79 5.68 -3.09 8.53
CA VAL A 79 5.97 -4.14 9.51
C VAL A 79 4.76 -4.42 10.40
N LYS A 80 4.70 -5.62 10.97
CA LYS A 80 3.69 -5.94 12.00
C LYS A 80 4.08 -5.26 13.31
N ASP A 81 3.09 -4.69 13.98
CA ASP A 81 3.25 -4.15 15.33
C ASP A 81 3.10 -5.28 16.37
N GLU A 82 4.17 -6.03 16.62
CA GLU A 82 4.16 -7.15 17.56
C GLU A 82 3.90 -6.70 19.00
N GLU A 83 4.43 -5.54 19.41
CA GLU A 83 4.22 -4.96 20.74
C GLU A 83 2.75 -4.58 20.94
N GLY A 84 2.14 -3.90 19.96
CA GLY A 84 0.73 -3.55 19.99
C GLY A 84 -0.17 -4.79 20.05
N ILE A 85 0.16 -5.84 19.29
CA ILE A 85 -0.57 -7.12 19.33
C ILE A 85 -0.44 -7.77 20.72
N ALA A 86 0.75 -7.81 21.30
CA ALA A 86 0.97 -8.38 22.63
C ALA A 86 0.25 -7.57 23.73
N ALA A 87 0.29 -6.24 23.65
CA ALA A 87 -0.42 -5.35 24.56
C ALA A 87 -1.94 -5.57 24.50
N LEU A 88 -2.50 -5.69 23.30
CA LEU A 88 -3.92 -5.96 23.09
C LEU A 88 -4.31 -7.33 23.70
N LYS A 89 -3.53 -8.38 23.45
CA LYS A 89 -3.76 -9.70 24.05
C LYS A 89 -3.68 -9.67 25.58
N SER A 90 -2.70 -8.96 26.14
CA SER A 90 -2.55 -8.80 27.59
C SER A 90 -3.75 -8.06 28.19
N ALA A 91 -4.25 -7.02 27.51
CA ALA A 91 -5.44 -6.31 27.93
C ALA A 91 -6.67 -7.21 27.92
N MET A 92 -6.85 -8.07 26.90
CA MET A 92 -7.97 -9.02 26.83
C MET A 92 -7.98 -10.06 27.95
N THR A 93 -6.81 -10.46 28.44
CA THR A 93 -6.72 -11.37 29.59
C THR A 93 -7.09 -10.68 30.92
N LYS A 94 -6.89 -9.35 31.00
CA LYS A 94 -7.12 -8.56 32.22
C LYS A 94 -8.52 -7.93 32.28
N GLN A 95 -9.15 -7.71 31.13
CA GLN A 95 -10.48 -7.10 30.99
C GLN A 95 -11.26 -7.81 29.88
N SER A 96 -12.55 -8.02 30.10
CA SER A 96 -13.46 -8.45 29.04
C SER A 96 -13.81 -7.26 28.15
N PHE A 97 -13.58 -7.41 26.84
CA PHE A 97 -14.09 -6.48 25.84
C PHE A 97 -15.30 -7.10 25.14
N ASP A 98 -16.39 -6.36 25.03
CA ASP A 98 -17.58 -6.81 24.30
C ASP A 98 -17.37 -6.77 22.77
N PHE A 99 -16.53 -5.84 22.30
CA PHE A 99 -16.25 -5.63 20.87
C PHE A 99 -14.81 -5.22 20.61
N ILE A 100 -14.27 -5.65 19.47
CA ILE A 100 -12.97 -5.23 18.93
C ILE A 100 -13.18 -4.79 17.48
N THR A 101 -12.70 -3.60 17.12
CA THR A 101 -12.83 -3.04 15.76
C THR A 101 -11.48 -3.06 15.05
N PHE A 102 -11.48 -3.50 13.79
CA PHE A 102 -10.30 -3.52 12.93
C PHE A 102 -10.48 -2.54 11.77
N THR A 103 -9.43 -1.78 11.46
CA THR A 103 -9.45 -0.79 10.38
C THR A 103 -8.98 -1.35 9.04
N SER A 104 -8.46 -2.58 9.03
CA SER A 104 -8.05 -3.30 7.81
C SER A 104 -8.00 -4.82 8.04
N SER A 105 -8.11 -5.58 6.95
CA SER A 105 -7.98 -7.04 6.96
C SER A 105 -6.60 -7.51 7.43
N SER A 106 -5.54 -6.76 7.13
CA SER A 106 -4.18 -7.09 7.59
C SER A 106 -4.05 -7.01 9.11
N THR A 107 -4.80 -6.12 9.76
CA THR A 107 -4.86 -6.04 11.23
C THR A 107 -5.51 -7.28 11.84
N VAL A 108 -6.57 -7.80 11.22
CA VAL A 108 -7.21 -9.07 11.64
C VAL A 108 -6.22 -10.23 11.52
N HIS A 109 -5.60 -10.40 10.36
CA HIS A 109 -4.62 -11.48 10.15
C HIS A 109 -3.44 -11.38 11.12
N SER A 110 -2.94 -10.18 11.38
CA SER A 110 -1.83 -9.96 12.30
C SER A 110 -2.21 -10.33 13.74
N PHE A 111 -3.45 -10.03 14.15
CA PHE A 111 -3.98 -10.40 15.46
C PHE A 111 -4.07 -11.94 15.65
N TYR A 112 -4.61 -12.66 14.65
CA TYR A 112 -4.80 -14.11 14.71
C TYR A 112 -3.54 -14.95 14.37
N ALA A 113 -2.52 -14.39 13.71
CA ALA A 113 -1.34 -15.13 13.25
C ALA A 113 -0.43 -15.68 14.37
N CYS A 114 -0.67 -15.31 15.64
CA CYS A 114 0.04 -15.85 16.80
C CYS A 114 -0.92 -16.47 17.81
N ASP A 115 -1.50 -17.64 17.53
CA ASP A 115 -1.80 -18.60 18.59
C ASP A 115 -2.11 -19.98 18.00
N GLY A 116 -1.15 -20.90 18.11
CA GLY A 116 -1.33 -22.33 17.82
C GLY A 116 -2.15 -23.07 18.88
N SER A 117 -2.95 -22.37 19.70
CA SER A 117 -3.66 -22.99 20.83
C SER A 117 -4.91 -22.21 21.26
N ARG A 118 -5.89 -22.12 20.34
CA ARG A 118 -7.35 -22.17 20.53
C ARG A 118 -8.04 -21.42 19.40
N CYS A 119 -8.11 -22.08 18.25
CA CYS A 119 -9.05 -21.70 17.21
C CYS A 119 -10.41 -22.33 17.55
N CYS A 120 -11.48 -21.60 17.22
CA CYS A 120 -12.91 -21.89 17.44
C CYS A 120 -13.51 -21.32 18.73
N ASP A 121 -14.18 -20.17 18.56
CA ASP A 121 -15.51 -19.81 19.09
C ASP A 121 -15.57 -18.34 19.54
N ALA A 122 -15.48 -17.43 18.58
CA ALA A 122 -16.11 -16.13 18.69
C ALA A 122 -16.59 -15.75 17.29
N GLY A 123 -17.91 -15.69 17.15
CA GLY A 123 -18.61 -15.62 15.87
C GLY A 123 -18.14 -14.49 14.98
N CYS A 124 -17.92 -14.83 13.71
CA CYS A 124 -18.09 -13.86 12.63
C CYS A 124 -19.51 -13.27 12.74
N ILE A 125 -19.57 -11.95 12.92
CA ILE A 125 -20.69 -11.14 12.41
C ILE A 125 -20.37 -10.73 10.97
#